data_AF-A0A2V5WQ87-F1
#
_entry.id   AF-A0A2V5WQ87-F1
#
_cell.length_a   1.000
_cell.length_b   1.000
_cell.length_c   1.000
_cell.angle_alpha   90.00
_cell.angle_beta   90.00
_cell.angle_gamma   90.00
#
_symmetry.space_group_name_H-M   'P 1'
#
loop_
_entity.id
_entity.type
_entity.pdbx_description
1 polymer ?
#
loop_
_entity_poly.entity_id
_entity_poly.type
_entity_poly.pdbx_seq_one_letter_code
_entity_poly.pdbx_strand_id
1 'polypeptide(L)'
;MFISALCLAATCIVTVQAGSEKSVTAAQVNGTWQRKGGEFKIWALGQQRLQIEFSGVYEYKTPQGPTANTGEGSGIATIEGDTAIFKPEGAEEECRITLKFTGGKLAVTQTSVCGFGNNVTAAGTYKKVFTKKPKFDSD
;
A
#
# COMPACT_ATOMS: atom_id res chain seq x y z
N MET A 1 -30.94 64.42 18.29
CA MET A 1 -29.58 63.92 18.03
C MET A 1 -29.36 62.72 18.94
N PHE A 2 -29.57 61.50 18.44
CA PHE A 2 -29.21 60.24 19.11
C PHE A 2 -28.53 59.38 18.05
N ILE A 3 -27.27 59.06 18.27
CA ILE A 3 -26.38 58.39 17.32
C ILE A 3 -26.57 56.88 17.49
N SER A 4 -27.02 56.21 16.44
CA SER A 4 -27.02 54.74 16.36
C SER A 4 -25.58 54.24 16.27
N ALA A 5 -25.15 53.44 17.25
CA ALA A 5 -23.88 52.72 17.20
C ALA A 5 -24.04 51.47 16.33
N LEU A 6 -23.39 51.45 15.17
CA LEU A 6 -23.32 50.30 14.28
C LEU A 6 -22.09 49.46 14.66
N CYS A 7 -22.31 48.34 15.37
CA CYS A 7 -21.26 47.36 15.61
C CYS A 7 -20.95 46.60 14.32
N LEU A 8 -19.79 46.87 13.71
CA LEU A 8 -19.23 46.04 12.64
C LEU A 8 -18.59 44.79 13.26
N ALA A 9 -19.27 43.65 13.14
CA ALA A 9 -18.67 42.36 13.42
C ALA A 9 -17.72 41.98 12.27
N ALA A 10 -16.42 42.01 12.54
CA ALA A 10 -15.41 41.51 11.61
C ALA A 10 -15.48 39.98 11.55
N THR A 11 -16.01 39.44 10.47
CA THR A 11 -15.98 38.00 10.20
C THR A 11 -14.61 37.61 9.66
N CYS A 12 -13.78 36.98 10.51
CA CYS A 12 -12.56 36.33 10.06
C CYS A 12 -12.94 35.10 9.23
N ILE A 13 -12.89 35.21 7.91
CA ILE A 13 -12.98 34.05 7.02
C ILE A 13 -11.67 33.28 7.18
N VAL A 14 -11.69 32.24 8.02
CA VAL A 14 -10.61 31.26 8.05
C VAL A 14 -10.74 30.43 6.77
N THR A 15 -9.98 30.78 5.74
CA THR A 15 -9.74 29.88 4.62
C THR A 15 -8.97 28.68 5.15
N VAL A 16 -9.69 27.59 5.43
CA VAL A 16 -9.10 26.26 5.62
C VAL A 16 -8.49 25.90 4.28
N GLN A 17 -7.20 26.15 4.13
CA GLN A 17 -6.43 25.70 2.99
C GLN A 17 -6.35 24.18 3.15
N ALA A 18 -7.28 23.46 2.52
CA ALA A 18 -7.17 22.02 2.33
C ALA A 18 -5.79 21.81 1.69
N GLY A 19 -4.86 21.28 2.48
CA GLY A 19 -3.55 20.91 1.98
C GLY A 19 -3.77 20.11 0.71
N SER A 20 -2.99 20.40 -0.33
CA SER A 20 -3.02 19.60 -1.55
C SER A 20 -2.58 18.19 -1.18
N GLU A 21 -3.52 17.37 -0.70
CA GLU A 21 -3.30 15.95 -0.54
C GLU A 21 -2.92 15.46 -1.91
N LYS A 22 -1.65 15.05 -2.03
CA LYS A 22 -1.06 14.61 -3.27
C LYS A 22 -1.71 13.27 -3.60
N SER A 23 -2.91 13.32 -4.15
CA SER A 23 -3.70 12.15 -4.50
C SER A 23 -2.88 11.30 -5.45
N VAL A 24 -2.60 10.07 -5.03
CA VAL A 24 -1.84 9.14 -5.86
C VAL A 24 -2.75 8.60 -6.95
N THR A 25 -2.27 8.76 -8.18
CA THR A 25 -3.01 8.34 -9.37
C THR A 25 -3.01 6.82 -9.48
N ALA A 26 -4.10 6.27 -10.01
CA ALA A 26 -4.18 4.85 -10.33
C ALA A 26 -3.00 4.38 -11.20
N ALA A 27 -2.54 5.21 -12.14
CA ALA A 27 -1.38 4.90 -12.99
C ALA A 27 -0.08 4.69 -12.19
N GLN A 28 0.09 5.42 -11.08
CA GLN A 28 1.27 5.29 -10.22
C GLN A 28 1.27 3.96 -9.47
N VAL A 29 0.13 3.49 -8.97
CA VAL A 29 0.05 2.31 -8.08
C VAL A 29 -0.29 1.02 -8.81
N ASN A 30 -1.15 1.09 -9.83
CA ASN A 30 -1.69 -0.09 -10.49
C ASN A 30 -0.58 -0.90 -11.18
N GLY A 31 -0.75 -2.21 -11.10
CA GLY A 31 0.06 -3.17 -11.83
C GLY A 31 0.63 -4.29 -10.99
N THR A 32 1.52 -5.05 -11.62
CA THR A 32 2.32 -6.09 -10.97
C THR A 32 3.70 -5.55 -10.67
N TRP A 33 4.13 -5.69 -9.43
CA TRP A 33 5.41 -5.25 -8.90
C TRP A 33 6.21 -6.47 -8.48
N GLN A 34 7.43 -6.62 -8.97
CA GLN A 34 8.24 -7.82 -8.72
C GLN A 34 9.62 -7.48 -8.15
N ARG A 35 10.10 -8.41 -7.32
CA ARG A 35 11.50 -8.57 -6.94
C ARG A 35 11.83 -10.07 -6.98
N LYS A 36 13.11 -10.43 -6.81
CA LYS A 36 13.48 -11.84 -6.61
C LYS A 36 12.77 -12.37 -5.34
N GLY A 37 11.97 -13.42 -5.49
CA GLY A 37 11.26 -14.07 -4.39
C GLY A 37 10.03 -13.31 -3.87
N GLY A 38 9.50 -12.33 -4.61
CA GLY A 38 8.28 -11.65 -4.21
C GLY A 38 7.57 -10.92 -5.34
N GLU A 39 6.25 -10.96 -5.32
CA GLU A 39 5.36 -10.25 -6.22
C GLU A 39 4.23 -9.56 -5.43
N PHE A 40 3.89 -8.34 -5.85
CA PHE A 40 2.66 -7.67 -5.47
C PHE A 40 1.80 -7.41 -6.70
N LYS A 41 0.53 -7.77 -6.65
CA LYS A 41 -0.50 -7.28 -7.57
C LYS A 41 -1.27 -6.17 -6.85
N ILE A 42 -1.38 -5.00 -7.47
CA ILE A 42 -2.00 -3.83 -6.87
C ILE A 42 -2.98 -3.20 -7.86
N TRP A 43 -4.19 -2.92 -7.39
CA TRP A 43 -5.21 -2.23 -8.19
C TRP A 43 -5.99 -1.21 -7.34
N ALA A 44 -6.04 0.04 -7.81
CA ALA A 44 -6.83 1.08 -7.18
C ALA A 44 -8.33 0.86 -7.43
N LEU A 45 -9.10 0.88 -6.34
CA LEU A 45 -10.56 0.75 -6.34
C LEU A 45 -11.29 2.10 -6.34
N GLY A 46 -10.53 3.21 -6.24
CA GLY A 46 -11.06 4.54 -5.95
C GLY A 46 -11.16 4.81 -4.45
N GLN A 47 -11.52 6.03 -4.08
CA GLN A 47 -11.69 6.45 -2.67
C GLN A 47 -10.49 6.07 -1.78
N GLN A 48 -9.26 6.19 -2.29
CA GLN A 48 -8.04 5.87 -1.54
C GLN A 48 -7.95 4.40 -1.08
N ARG A 49 -8.59 3.47 -1.80
CA ARG A 49 -8.54 2.04 -1.53
C ARG A 49 -7.79 1.28 -2.62
N LEU A 50 -6.98 0.30 -2.20
CA LEU A 50 -6.21 -0.59 -3.07
C LEU A 50 -6.60 -2.04 -2.78
N GLN A 51 -6.90 -2.82 -3.81
CA GLN A 51 -6.87 -4.28 -3.76
C GLN A 51 -5.43 -4.74 -3.93
N ILE A 52 -4.96 -5.60 -3.02
CA ILE A 52 -3.57 -6.06 -2.96
C ILE A 52 -3.54 -7.57 -2.82
N GLU A 53 -2.66 -8.20 -3.59
CA GLU A 53 -2.19 -9.57 -3.37
C GLU A 53 -0.67 -9.56 -3.28
N PHE A 54 -0.13 -10.34 -2.37
CA PHE A 54 1.28 -10.66 -2.21
C PHE A 54 1.49 -12.15 -2.41
N SER A 55 2.54 -12.50 -3.15
CA SER A 55 3.13 -13.84 -3.14
C SER A 55 4.63 -13.75 -2.90
N GLY A 56 5.14 -14.64 -2.05
CA GLY A 56 6.52 -14.68 -1.63
C GLY A 56 7.09 -16.09 -1.74
N VAL A 57 8.37 -16.17 -2.13
CA VAL A 57 9.10 -17.43 -2.26
C VAL A 57 10.48 -17.26 -1.63
N TYR A 58 10.82 -18.16 -0.72
CA TYR A 58 12.16 -18.32 -0.17
C TYR A 58 12.73 -19.67 -0.60
N GLU A 59 13.59 -19.67 -1.61
CA GLU A 59 14.28 -20.86 -2.11
C GLU A 59 15.52 -21.18 -1.26
N TYR A 60 15.73 -22.46 -0.97
CA TYR A 60 16.91 -22.95 -0.25
C TYR A 60 17.27 -24.37 -0.70
N LYS A 61 18.44 -24.85 -0.29
CA LYS A 61 18.94 -26.19 -0.64
C LYS A 61 18.89 -27.11 0.58
N THR A 62 18.51 -28.36 0.34
CA THR A 62 18.63 -29.47 1.30
C THR A 62 19.50 -30.59 0.70
N PRO A 63 19.91 -31.60 1.48
CA PRO A 63 20.59 -32.78 0.93
C PRO A 63 19.78 -33.53 -0.15
N GLN A 64 18.46 -33.36 -0.18
CA GLN A 64 17.56 -33.97 -1.17
C GLN A 64 17.36 -33.12 -2.43
N GLY A 65 17.84 -31.87 -2.44
CA GLY A 65 17.75 -30.96 -3.59
C GLY A 65 17.27 -29.55 -3.21
N PRO A 66 17.09 -28.66 -4.21
CA PRO A 66 16.45 -27.37 -4.01
C PRO A 66 14.99 -27.53 -3.58
N THR A 67 14.54 -26.69 -2.66
CA THR A 67 13.15 -26.59 -2.21
C THR A 67 12.84 -25.12 -1.89
N ALA A 68 11.58 -24.81 -1.58
CA ALA A 68 11.18 -23.45 -1.26
C ALA A 68 10.08 -23.41 -0.19
N ASN A 69 10.12 -22.37 0.64
CA ASN A 69 8.97 -21.95 1.43
C ASN A 69 8.21 -20.90 0.63
N THR A 70 6.89 -20.99 0.63
CA THR A 70 6.02 -20.03 -0.04
C THR A 70 5.03 -19.44 0.94
N GLY A 71 4.58 -18.22 0.65
CA GLY A 71 3.58 -17.54 1.45
C GLY A 71 2.82 -16.52 0.61
N GLU A 72 1.55 -16.37 0.92
CA GLU A 72 0.63 -15.51 0.19
C GLU A 72 -0.17 -14.64 1.16
N GLY A 73 -0.72 -13.55 0.65
CA GLY A 73 -1.61 -12.71 1.43
C GLY A 73 -2.38 -11.76 0.53
N SER A 74 -3.67 -11.58 0.78
CA SER A 74 -4.54 -10.71 0.00
C SER A 74 -5.33 -9.78 0.92
N GLY A 75 -5.89 -8.72 0.36
CA GLY A 75 -6.82 -7.86 1.07
C GLY A 75 -6.94 -6.46 0.50
N ILE A 76 -7.66 -5.61 1.22
CA ILE A 76 -7.82 -4.19 0.88
C ILE A 76 -6.99 -3.32 1.83
N ALA A 77 -6.23 -2.39 1.27
CA ALA A 77 -5.52 -1.36 2.03
C ALA A 77 -6.04 0.04 1.71
N THR A 78 -5.90 0.94 2.68
CA THR A 78 -6.04 2.39 2.47
C THR A 78 -4.68 2.98 2.10
N ILE A 79 -4.68 3.97 1.21
CA ILE A 79 -3.48 4.72 0.81
C ILE A 79 -3.64 6.19 1.16
N GLU A 80 -2.63 6.77 1.78
CA GLU A 80 -2.54 8.21 2.06
C GLU A 80 -1.25 8.75 1.42
N GLY A 81 -1.39 9.74 0.54
CA GLY A 81 -0.28 10.17 -0.31
C GLY A 81 0.35 8.99 -1.03
N ASP A 82 1.67 8.83 -0.93
CA ASP A 82 2.45 7.78 -1.58
C ASP A 82 2.58 6.48 -0.79
N THR A 83 1.86 6.33 0.32
CA THR A 83 2.07 5.25 1.28
C THR A 83 0.77 4.53 1.60
N ALA A 84 0.74 3.22 1.38
CA ALA A 84 -0.36 2.34 1.80
C ALA A 84 0.08 1.46 2.98
N ILE A 85 -0.83 1.24 3.93
CA ILE A 85 -0.64 0.29 5.02
C ILE A 85 -1.50 -0.93 4.75
N PHE A 86 -0.84 -2.05 4.50
CA PHE A 86 -1.44 -3.32 4.16
C PHE A 86 -1.25 -4.32 5.30
N LYS A 87 -2.33 -4.99 5.68
CA LYS A 87 -2.33 -6.20 6.50
C LYS A 87 -3.10 -7.26 5.70
N PRO A 88 -2.50 -8.43 5.39
CA PRO A 88 -3.22 -9.52 4.76
C PRO A 88 -4.44 -9.94 5.60
N GLU A 89 -5.51 -10.32 4.93
CA GLU A 89 -6.67 -10.93 5.59
C GLU A 89 -6.24 -12.21 6.32
N GLY A 90 -6.71 -12.37 7.55
CA GLY A 90 -6.32 -13.50 8.41
C GLY A 90 -4.92 -13.42 9.02
N ALA A 91 -4.13 -12.38 8.75
CA ALA A 91 -2.88 -12.16 9.46
C ALA A 91 -3.11 -11.59 10.87
N GLU A 92 -2.19 -11.95 11.78
CA GLU A 92 -2.13 -11.44 13.15
C GLU A 92 -2.16 -9.91 13.20
N GLU A 93 -2.69 -9.34 14.27
CA GLU A 93 -2.91 -7.89 14.38
C GLU A 93 -1.62 -7.07 14.32
N GLU A 94 -0.50 -7.64 14.75
CA GLU A 94 0.81 -6.98 14.72
C GLU A 94 1.45 -6.98 13.32
N CYS A 95 0.92 -7.76 12.37
CA CYS A 95 1.43 -7.76 11.00
C CYS A 95 1.14 -6.41 10.33
N ARG A 96 2.20 -5.77 9.85
CA ARG A 96 2.09 -4.53 9.09
C ARG A 96 3.05 -4.48 7.92
N ILE A 97 2.52 -4.29 6.72
CA ILE A 97 3.28 -4.12 5.48
C ILE A 97 3.07 -2.69 4.99
N THR A 98 4.11 -1.89 5.01
CA THR A 98 4.08 -0.51 4.50
C THR A 98 4.57 -0.51 3.06
N LEU A 99 3.73 -0.01 2.16
CA LEU A 99 3.97 0.06 0.73
C LEU A 99 4.18 1.52 0.32
N LYS A 100 5.41 1.91 -0.01
CA LYS A 100 5.73 3.27 -0.43
C LYS A 100 6.06 3.36 -1.92
N PHE A 101 5.27 4.13 -2.66
CA PHE A 101 5.43 4.34 -4.11
C PHE A 101 6.34 5.55 -4.38
N THR A 102 7.61 5.31 -4.71
CA THR A 102 8.59 6.38 -4.90
C THR A 102 9.45 6.17 -6.14
N GLY A 103 9.55 7.19 -6.99
CA GLY A 103 10.45 7.19 -8.15
C GLY A 103 10.26 6.00 -9.09
N GLY A 104 9.00 5.56 -9.30
CA GLY A 104 8.68 4.39 -10.14
C GLY A 104 9.02 3.03 -9.52
N LYS A 105 9.33 2.98 -8.23
CA LYS A 105 9.58 1.77 -7.44
C LYS A 105 8.55 1.65 -6.33
N LEU A 106 8.39 0.43 -5.83
CA LEU A 106 7.64 0.14 -4.62
C LEU A 106 8.62 -0.30 -3.54
N ALA A 107 8.83 0.56 -2.54
CA ALA A 107 9.63 0.26 -1.36
C ALA A 107 8.71 -0.31 -0.28
N VAL A 108 9.02 -1.52 0.18
CA VAL A 108 8.19 -2.27 1.11
C VAL A 108 8.96 -2.56 2.39
N THR A 109 8.35 -2.22 3.53
CA THR A 109 8.82 -2.66 4.85
C THR A 109 7.76 -3.55 5.49
N GLN A 110 8.20 -4.63 6.11
CA GLN A 110 7.36 -5.52 6.91
C GLN A 110 7.74 -5.36 8.38
N THR A 111 6.74 -5.16 9.22
CA THR A 111 6.87 -5.19 10.68
C THR A 111 6.11 -6.41 11.20
N SER A 112 6.73 -7.13 12.13
CA SER A 112 6.23 -8.41 12.66
C SER A 112 6.13 -9.55 11.63
N VAL A 113 5.69 -10.70 12.12
CA VAL A 113 5.43 -11.92 11.35
C VAL A 113 4.03 -11.82 10.74
N CYS A 114 3.93 -12.05 9.44
CA CYS A 114 2.68 -11.95 8.67
C CYS A 114 2.13 -13.31 8.21
N GLY A 115 2.59 -14.41 8.81
CA GLY A 115 2.08 -15.75 8.49
C GLY A 115 2.56 -16.35 7.17
N PHE A 116 3.48 -15.70 6.44
CA PHE A 116 3.96 -16.16 5.12
C PHE A 116 4.84 -17.43 5.13
N GLY A 117 5.07 -18.03 6.29
CA GLY A 117 6.00 -19.15 6.42
C GLY A 117 7.46 -18.73 6.62
N ASN A 118 8.29 -19.71 6.99
CA ASN A 118 9.66 -19.46 7.43
C ASN A 118 10.50 -18.76 6.35
N ASN A 119 11.11 -17.64 6.73
CA ASN A 119 11.98 -16.80 5.89
C ASN A 119 11.31 -16.17 4.66
N VAL A 120 9.98 -16.28 4.52
CA VAL A 120 9.24 -15.56 3.48
C VAL A 120 8.91 -14.16 4.00
N THR A 121 9.31 -13.13 3.25
CA THR A 121 9.08 -11.74 3.63
C THR A 121 8.63 -10.88 2.46
N ALA A 122 7.73 -9.95 2.74
CA ALA A 122 7.30 -8.89 1.83
C ALA A 122 8.31 -7.73 1.75
N ALA A 123 9.25 -7.62 2.69
CA ALA A 123 10.19 -6.50 2.73
C ALA A 123 11.13 -6.50 1.53
N GLY A 124 11.30 -5.33 0.89
CA GLY A 124 12.20 -5.19 -0.24
C GLY A 124 11.85 -4.02 -1.15
N THR A 125 12.59 -3.87 -2.24
CA THR A 125 12.27 -2.91 -3.31
C THR A 125 11.84 -3.65 -4.55
N TYR A 126 10.67 -3.30 -5.06
CA TYR A 126 10.02 -3.93 -6.20
C TYR A 126 10.02 -2.99 -7.41
N LYS A 127 10.11 -3.58 -8.59
CA LYS A 127 9.98 -2.89 -9.88
C LYS A 127 8.63 -3.20 -10.49
N LYS A 128 7.97 -2.19 -11.08
CA LYS A 128 6.76 -2.43 -11.86
C LYS A 128 7.13 -3.18 -13.13
N VAL A 129 6.52 -4.34 -13.36
CA VAL A 129 6.74 -5.18 -14.55
C VAL A 129 5.53 -5.21 -15.48
N PHE A 130 4.35 -4.86 -14.95
CA PHE A 130 3.11 -4.85 -15.70
C PHE A 130 2.20 -3.73 -15.19
N THR A 131 1.47 -3.06 -16.08
CA THR A 131 0.64 -1.88 -15.75
C THR A 131 -0.86 -2.12 -15.89
N LYS A 132 -1.29 -3.15 -16.63
CA LYS A 132 -2.72 -3.45 -16.78
C LYS A 132 -3.26 -4.09 -15.50
N LYS A 133 -4.60 -4.18 -15.40
CA LYS A 133 -5.27 -4.85 -14.27
C LYS A 133 -4.70 -6.27 -14.12
N PRO A 134 -4.06 -6.60 -12.98
CA PRO A 134 -3.64 -7.96 -12.68
C PRO A 134 -4.86 -8.87 -12.57
N LYS A 135 -4.68 -10.16 -12.84
CA LYS A 135 -5.67 -11.17 -12.45
C LYS A 135 -5.49 -11.47 -10.96
N PHE A 136 -6.51 -11.22 -10.17
CA PHE A 136 -6.56 -11.58 -8.76
C PHE A 136 -7.11 -13.00 -8.61
N ASP A 137 -6.75 -13.71 -7.55
CA ASP A 137 -7.16 -15.10 -7.35
C ASP A 137 -8.62 -15.20 -6.89
N SER A 138 -9.20 -14.10 -6.40
CA SER A 138 -10.62 -13.96 -6.10
C SER A 138 -11.52 -13.61 -7.31
N ASP A 139 -10.93 -13.39 -8.49
CA ASP A 139 -11.66 -13.03 -9.73
C ASP A 139 -12.17 -14.26 -10.53
#